data_AF-A0A7J2M7J8-F1
#
_entry.id   AF-A0A7J2M7J8-F1
#
_cell.length_a   1.000
_cell.length_b   1.000
_cell.length_c   1.000
_cell.angle_alpha   90.00
_cell.angle_beta   90.00
_cell.angle_gamma   90.00
#
_symmetry.space_group_name_H-M   'P 1'
#
loop_
_entity.id
_entity.type
_entity.pdbx_description
1 polymer ?
#
loop_
_entity_poly.entity_id
_entity_poly.type
_entity_poly.pdbx_seq_one_letter_code
_entity_poly.pdbx_strand_id
1 'polypeptide(L)'
;MGRKIIGILAAVALAILFIIATMYGLHQEEPKEVTVEMSLSPTTFLIQENSSQEITLQLRVNDEPQRVPITWSVKSNGTTGGILSKNNSLTDGNGRLTVIYYSPEDIDALEQRVTIVAAALIDGTSYQATAEATVYPLLYPTMITVEKERERIISGEVNMLRAQLYAEQGSDWLPLGGAPVVWHFFVGDAEIMERESTTDSRGIATLPFFYSNMDINATVRAEAVYEQNLSGERDYDGCSASLSFEMMPEKPGDFPVVLIHGWSGSISDALINYTWWNLTKKLQAHHFTVLDFDVTKPGIQWLTYQPEWFEEHHIPWIAARVCEDIQEALVMNGYPPNQTIDIVAHSMGGLVSRFMAEQYGADTDYWNKSWNGTGKPWYGDGDADITVGPFQIDDLIAVGTPCHGVPPNINESFLRKIIKYAYFPWWSGQVADMVYGAPFLSAMGYRGTDLVDYYGVGGDIGIIFGDTPVDFDGDGIPHSSDGLVPAESPYLEGKPFLLLEGKAWPLGEEDHISLIAINDQVHDYILEHLID
;
A
#
# COMPACT_ATOMS: atom_id res chain seq x y z
N MET A 1 -86.55 -57.74 54.56
CA MET A 1 -86.74 -57.73 53.09
C MET A 1 -85.92 -56.63 52.36
N GLY A 2 -84.96 -55.94 53.02
CA GLY A 2 -84.27 -54.77 52.44
C GLY A 2 -82.90 -55.01 51.78
N ARG A 3 -82.23 -56.16 51.99
CA ARG A 3 -80.87 -56.41 51.46
C ARG A 3 -80.82 -57.06 50.08
N LYS A 4 -81.89 -57.73 49.63
CA LYS A 4 -81.93 -58.39 48.29
C LYS A 4 -82.25 -57.41 47.15
N ILE A 5 -83.00 -56.34 47.41
CA ILE A 5 -83.39 -55.34 46.38
C ILE A 5 -82.21 -54.42 46.03
N ILE A 6 -81.38 -54.06 47.02
CA ILE A 6 -80.18 -53.22 46.82
C ILE A 6 -79.13 -53.96 45.97
N GLY A 7 -78.95 -55.26 46.18
CA GLY A 7 -78.02 -56.06 45.38
C GLY A 7 -78.41 -56.20 43.91
N ILE A 8 -79.72 -56.26 43.62
CA ILE A 8 -80.23 -56.34 42.24
C ILE A 8 -80.11 -54.97 41.54
N LEU A 9 -80.43 -53.87 42.23
CA LEU A 9 -80.25 -52.52 41.69
C LEU A 9 -78.78 -52.18 41.41
N ALA A 10 -77.85 -52.61 42.28
CA ALA A 10 -76.43 -52.43 42.05
C ALA A 10 -75.92 -53.25 40.85
N ALA A 11 -76.40 -54.49 40.68
CA ALA A 11 -76.04 -55.32 39.53
C ALA A 11 -76.58 -54.78 38.20
N VAL A 12 -77.79 -54.22 38.20
CA VAL A 12 -78.38 -53.58 37.01
C VAL A 12 -77.67 -52.26 36.68
N ALA A 13 -77.33 -51.45 37.69
CA ALA A 13 -76.54 -50.23 37.47
C ALA A 13 -75.13 -50.53 36.95
N LEU A 14 -74.47 -51.58 37.45
CA LEU A 14 -73.19 -52.05 36.92
C LEU A 14 -73.32 -52.59 35.49
N ALA A 15 -74.39 -53.32 35.18
CA ALA A 15 -74.63 -53.82 33.83
C ALA A 15 -74.88 -52.67 32.84
N ILE A 16 -75.62 -51.63 33.24
CA ILE A 16 -75.85 -50.44 32.41
C ILE A 16 -74.55 -49.65 32.23
N LEU A 17 -73.74 -49.47 33.29
CA LEU A 17 -72.42 -48.85 33.18
C LEU A 17 -71.46 -49.65 32.30
N PHE A 18 -71.52 -50.98 32.34
CA PHE A 18 -70.72 -51.87 31.50
C PHE A 18 -71.17 -51.80 30.03
N ILE A 19 -72.48 -51.69 29.77
CA ILE A 19 -73.04 -51.48 28.42
C ILE A 19 -72.67 -50.10 27.89
N ILE A 20 -72.74 -49.04 28.71
CA ILE A 20 -72.33 -47.69 28.30
C ILE A 20 -70.82 -47.64 28.05
N ALA A 21 -70.00 -48.28 28.89
CA ALA A 21 -68.55 -48.35 28.71
C ALA A 21 -68.14 -49.17 27.48
N THR A 22 -68.87 -50.24 27.16
CA THR A 22 -68.63 -51.02 25.93
C THR A 22 -69.12 -50.30 24.68
N MET A 23 -70.25 -49.57 24.74
CA MET A 23 -70.71 -48.74 23.63
C MET A 23 -69.80 -47.53 23.37
N TYR A 24 -69.23 -46.91 24.41
CA TYR A 24 -68.22 -45.85 24.26
C TYR A 24 -66.85 -46.39 23.83
N GLY A 25 -66.48 -47.58 24.28
CA GLY A 25 -65.21 -48.24 23.92
C GLY A 25 -65.19 -48.81 22.50
N LEU A 26 -66.34 -49.17 21.91
CA LEU A 26 -66.46 -49.71 20.56
C LEU A 26 -66.61 -48.65 19.46
N HIS A 27 -66.59 -47.35 19.81
CA HIS A 27 -66.67 -46.23 18.86
C HIS A 27 -65.41 -45.36 18.84
N GLN A 28 -64.28 -45.87 19.33
CA GLN A 28 -62.99 -45.35 18.91
C GLN A 28 -62.61 -46.08 17.62
N GLU A 29 -62.90 -45.46 16.48
CA GLU A 29 -62.16 -45.79 15.27
C GLU A 29 -60.67 -45.69 15.63
N GLU A 30 -59.94 -46.80 15.52
CA GLU A 30 -58.49 -46.76 15.60
C GLU A 30 -58.01 -45.67 14.64
N PRO A 31 -57.18 -44.71 15.08
CA PRO A 31 -56.68 -43.70 14.16
C PRO A 31 -55.96 -44.44 13.04
N LYS A 32 -56.46 -44.33 11.81
CA LYS A 32 -55.75 -44.81 10.63
C LYS A 32 -54.36 -44.19 10.66
N GLU A 33 -53.32 -45.01 10.88
CA GLU A 33 -51.94 -44.55 10.73
C GLU A 33 -51.75 -44.13 9.26
N VAL A 34 -51.67 -42.83 9.04
CA VAL A 34 -51.39 -42.26 7.72
C VAL A 34 -49.89 -42.41 7.47
N THR A 35 -49.51 -43.27 6.52
CA THR A 35 -48.12 -43.44 6.10
C THR A 35 -47.85 -42.50 4.93
N VAL A 36 -46.90 -41.56 5.08
CA VAL A 36 -46.52 -40.62 4.02
C VAL A 36 -45.08 -40.85 3.61
N GLU A 37 -44.86 -41.18 2.34
CA GLU A 37 -43.53 -41.23 1.73
C GLU A 37 -43.35 -40.00 0.84
N MET A 38 -42.41 -39.13 1.21
CA MET A 38 -42.06 -37.93 0.47
C MET A 38 -40.55 -37.90 0.24
N SER A 39 -40.13 -37.78 -1.02
CA SER A 39 -38.70 -37.77 -1.38
C SER A 39 -38.42 -36.84 -2.54
N LEU A 40 -37.22 -36.24 -2.53
CA LEU A 40 -36.70 -35.43 -3.62
C LEU A 40 -35.59 -36.21 -4.35
N SER A 41 -35.49 -36.03 -5.65
CA SER A 41 -34.43 -36.57 -6.49
C SER A 41 -33.92 -35.50 -7.46
N PRO A 42 -32.61 -35.20 -7.48
CA PRO A 42 -31.58 -35.71 -6.57
C PRO A 42 -31.73 -35.18 -5.13
N THR A 43 -31.29 -35.95 -4.13
CA THR A 43 -31.23 -35.52 -2.72
C THR A 43 -30.00 -34.67 -2.39
N THR A 44 -28.92 -34.84 -3.16
CA THR A 44 -27.69 -34.03 -3.06
C THR A 44 -27.15 -33.78 -4.45
N PHE A 45 -26.69 -32.56 -4.74
CA PHE A 45 -26.11 -32.21 -6.04
C PHE A 45 -25.16 -31.00 -5.95
N LEU A 46 -24.28 -30.90 -6.96
CA LEU A 46 -23.41 -29.74 -7.19
C LEU A 46 -23.96 -28.93 -8.35
N ILE A 47 -23.92 -27.61 -8.25
CA ILE A 47 -24.40 -26.71 -9.30
C ILE A 47 -23.52 -25.45 -9.34
N GLN A 48 -23.20 -24.95 -10.52
CA GLN A 48 -22.53 -23.66 -10.65
C GLN A 48 -23.54 -22.53 -10.36
N GLU A 49 -23.08 -21.36 -9.96
CA GLU A 49 -23.93 -20.17 -9.99
C GLU A 49 -24.49 -19.89 -11.40
N ASN A 50 -25.54 -19.08 -11.45
CA ASN A 50 -26.31 -18.77 -12.67
C ASN A 50 -26.75 -20.00 -13.51
N SER A 51 -26.81 -21.18 -12.89
CA SER A 51 -27.23 -22.44 -13.52
C SER A 51 -28.55 -22.93 -12.95
N SER A 52 -29.06 -24.02 -13.52
CA SER A 52 -30.30 -24.61 -13.05
C SER A 52 -30.26 -26.13 -12.98
N GLN A 53 -30.98 -26.69 -12.02
CA GLN A 53 -31.09 -28.13 -11.79
C GLN A 53 -32.56 -28.52 -11.66
N GLU A 54 -32.96 -29.55 -12.41
CA GLU A 54 -34.28 -30.15 -12.26
C GLU A 54 -34.36 -31.01 -10.99
N ILE A 55 -35.41 -30.81 -10.19
CA ILE A 55 -35.69 -31.55 -8.97
C ILE A 55 -37.07 -32.19 -9.10
N THR A 56 -37.13 -33.50 -8.86
CA THR A 56 -38.39 -34.25 -8.86
C THR A 56 -38.78 -34.64 -7.44
N LEU A 57 -39.99 -34.25 -7.03
CA LEU A 57 -40.66 -34.73 -5.85
C LEU A 57 -41.51 -35.96 -6.18
N GLN A 58 -41.43 -36.97 -5.32
CA GLN A 58 -42.36 -38.09 -5.30
C GLN A 58 -43.08 -38.14 -3.95
N LEU A 59 -44.41 -38.17 -3.98
CA LEU A 59 -45.30 -38.21 -2.82
C LEU A 59 -46.27 -39.39 -2.92
N ARG A 60 -46.30 -40.23 -1.88
CA ARG A 60 -47.30 -41.30 -1.69
C ARG A 60 -47.91 -41.20 -0.30
N VAL A 61 -49.20 -41.43 -0.21
CA VAL A 61 -49.94 -41.52 1.07
C VAL A 61 -50.64 -42.86 1.08
N ASN A 62 -50.33 -43.70 2.07
CA ASN A 62 -50.78 -45.09 2.18
C ASN A 62 -50.54 -45.88 0.88
N ASP A 63 -49.32 -45.80 0.34
CA ASP A 63 -48.86 -46.40 -0.94
C ASP A 63 -49.54 -45.89 -2.22
N GLU A 64 -50.48 -44.95 -2.13
CA GLU A 64 -51.15 -44.37 -3.30
C GLU A 64 -50.59 -42.98 -3.67
N PRO A 65 -50.44 -42.68 -4.96
CA PRO A 65 -50.06 -41.34 -5.42
C PRO A 65 -51.16 -40.33 -5.09
N GLN A 66 -50.78 -39.16 -4.56
CA GLN A 66 -51.73 -38.11 -4.20
C GLN A 66 -51.45 -36.81 -4.94
N ARG A 67 -52.54 -36.10 -5.26
CA ARG A 67 -52.53 -34.77 -5.90
C ARG A 67 -52.67 -33.68 -4.83
N VAL A 68 -51.54 -33.14 -4.37
CA VAL A 68 -51.44 -32.23 -3.23
C VAL A 68 -50.61 -30.99 -3.60
N PRO A 69 -50.98 -29.78 -3.16
CA PRO A 69 -50.15 -28.59 -3.31
C PRO A 69 -48.87 -28.70 -2.47
N ILE A 70 -47.74 -28.30 -3.05
CA ILE A 70 -46.43 -28.32 -2.42
C ILE A 70 -45.97 -26.88 -2.17
N THR A 71 -45.52 -26.61 -0.94
CA THR A 71 -44.83 -25.37 -0.58
C THR A 71 -43.33 -25.60 -0.62
N TRP A 72 -42.60 -24.71 -1.28
CA TRP A 72 -41.15 -24.76 -1.37
C TRP A 72 -40.53 -23.69 -0.49
N SER A 73 -39.46 -24.03 0.22
CA SER A 73 -38.59 -23.06 0.88
C SER A 73 -37.13 -23.39 0.57
N VAL A 74 -36.33 -22.36 0.34
CA VAL A 74 -34.90 -22.48 0.07
C VAL A 74 -34.17 -21.73 1.17
N LYS A 75 -33.16 -22.35 1.78
CA LYS A 75 -32.44 -21.83 2.93
C LYS A 75 -30.94 -21.89 2.68
N SER A 76 -30.23 -20.82 3.02
CA SER A 76 -28.78 -20.67 2.94
C SER A 76 -28.34 -19.67 4.01
N ASN A 77 -27.05 -19.65 4.33
CA ASN A 77 -26.46 -18.57 5.11
C ASN A 77 -26.18 -17.31 4.26
N GLY A 78 -26.30 -17.42 2.93
CA GLY A 78 -26.18 -16.32 1.96
C GLY A 78 -27.34 -16.30 0.97
N THR A 79 -27.06 -15.92 -0.28
CA THR A 79 -28.06 -15.88 -1.37
C THR A 79 -28.59 -17.28 -1.66
N THR A 80 -29.89 -17.46 -1.88
CA THR A 80 -30.50 -18.81 -1.97
C THR A 80 -30.81 -19.25 -3.39
N GLY A 81 -30.93 -18.32 -4.34
CA GLY A 81 -31.51 -18.58 -5.65
C GLY A 81 -33.04 -18.72 -5.57
N GLY A 82 -33.65 -19.54 -6.43
CA GLY A 82 -35.11 -19.66 -6.50
C GLY A 82 -35.62 -20.97 -7.09
N ILE A 83 -36.88 -21.31 -6.77
CA ILE A 83 -37.58 -22.47 -7.35
C ILE A 83 -38.62 -21.97 -8.35
N LEU A 84 -38.54 -22.44 -9.58
CA LEU A 84 -39.57 -22.28 -10.60
C LEU A 84 -40.40 -23.55 -10.69
N SER A 85 -41.69 -23.42 -10.40
CA SER A 85 -42.65 -24.51 -10.46
C SER A 85 -43.73 -24.19 -11.48
N LYS A 86 -43.97 -25.13 -12.40
CA LYS A 86 -45.11 -25.06 -13.33
C LYS A 86 -46.37 -25.57 -12.61
N ASN A 87 -47.55 -25.10 -13.04
CA ASN A 87 -48.86 -25.59 -12.55
C ASN A 87 -49.12 -25.40 -11.04
N ASN A 88 -48.74 -24.25 -10.48
CA ASN A 88 -49.00 -23.89 -9.07
C ASN A 88 -48.46 -24.91 -8.04
N SER A 89 -47.33 -25.59 -8.33
CA SER A 89 -46.71 -26.57 -7.43
C SER A 89 -47.64 -27.70 -6.98
N LEU A 90 -48.47 -28.19 -7.89
CA LEU A 90 -49.39 -29.30 -7.63
C LEU A 90 -48.82 -30.62 -8.19
N THR A 91 -48.75 -31.68 -7.39
CA THR A 91 -48.36 -33.01 -7.89
C THR A 91 -49.34 -33.53 -8.95
N ASP A 92 -48.85 -34.37 -9.86
CA ASP A 92 -49.64 -34.99 -10.92
C ASP A 92 -50.44 -36.22 -10.42
N GLY A 93 -51.14 -36.90 -11.33
CA GLY A 93 -51.89 -38.12 -11.01
C GLY A 93 -51.04 -39.32 -10.56
N ASN A 94 -49.71 -39.22 -10.69
CA ASN A 94 -48.75 -40.22 -10.21
C ASN A 94 -48.04 -39.76 -8.92
N GLY A 95 -48.49 -38.67 -8.29
CA GLY A 95 -47.88 -38.12 -7.08
C GLY A 95 -46.52 -37.50 -7.34
N ARG A 96 -46.23 -37.09 -8.57
CA ARG A 96 -44.94 -36.50 -8.97
C ARG A 96 -45.08 -35.01 -9.24
N LEU A 97 -44.06 -34.24 -8.85
CA LEU A 97 -43.93 -32.83 -9.20
C LEU A 97 -42.49 -32.57 -9.61
N THR A 98 -42.30 -31.93 -10.76
CA THR A 98 -40.98 -31.55 -11.26
C THR A 98 -40.87 -30.03 -11.24
N VAL A 99 -39.82 -29.52 -10.61
CA VAL A 99 -39.49 -28.10 -10.50
C VAL A 99 -38.06 -27.86 -10.96
N ILE A 100 -37.75 -26.61 -11.28
CA ILE A 100 -36.38 -26.19 -11.61
C ILE A 100 -35.88 -25.32 -10.47
N TYR A 101 -34.78 -25.73 -9.84
CA TYR A 101 -34.00 -24.87 -8.97
C TYR A 101 -33.04 -24.04 -9.81
N TYR A 102 -33.06 -22.73 -9.62
CA TYR A 102 -32.06 -21.79 -10.12
C TYR A 102 -31.15 -21.43 -8.96
N SER A 103 -29.83 -21.61 -9.14
CA SER A 103 -28.84 -21.14 -8.18
C SER A 103 -28.90 -19.61 -8.06
N PRO A 104 -28.26 -19.02 -7.03
CA PRO A 104 -27.95 -17.59 -7.04
C PRO A 104 -27.26 -17.15 -8.33
N GLU A 105 -27.40 -15.88 -8.68
CA GLU A 105 -26.68 -15.26 -9.79
C GLU A 105 -25.19 -15.11 -9.47
N ASP A 106 -24.85 -14.97 -8.18
CA ASP A 106 -23.52 -14.69 -7.67
C ASP A 106 -23.37 -15.23 -6.23
N ILE A 107 -22.19 -15.74 -5.89
CA ILE A 107 -21.78 -16.15 -4.54
C ILE A 107 -20.35 -15.70 -4.21
N ASP A 108 -20.20 -14.89 -3.15
CA ASP A 108 -18.87 -14.47 -2.65
C ASP A 108 -18.14 -15.57 -1.84
N ALA A 109 -18.20 -16.84 -2.28
CA ALA A 109 -17.61 -17.98 -1.59
C ALA A 109 -17.33 -19.15 -2.54
N LEU A 110 -16.23 -19.89 -2.29
CA LEU A 110 -15.87 -21.10 -3.05
C LEU A 110 -16.96 -22.18 -3.04
N GLU A 111 -17.68 -22.29 -1.93
CA GLU A 111 -18.79 -23.21 -1.77
C GLU A 111 -19.89 -22.58 -0.92
N GLN A 112 -21.12 -22.64 -1.40
CA GLN A 112 -22.29 -22.25 -0.63
C GLN A 112 -23.32 -23.37 -0.55
N ARG A 113 -23.67 -23.76 0.68
CA ARG A 113 -24.68 -24.80 0.92
C ARG A 113 -26.08 -24.21 0.91
N VAL A 114 -26.96 -24.82 0.12
CA VAL A 114 -28.35 -24.44 0.00
C VAL A 114 -29.25 -25.64 0.27
N THR A 115 -30.13 -25.52 1.26
CA THR A 115 -31.13 -26.53 1.59
C THR A 115 -32.47 -26.19 0.95
N ILE A 116 -32.96 -27.08 0.10
CA ILE A 116 -34.27 -26.99 -0.56
C ILE A 116 -35.24 -27.89 0.19
N VAL A 117 -36.33 -27.32 0.68
CA VAL A 117 -37.36 -28.04 1.45
C VAL A 117 -38.67 -27.99 0.68
N ALA A 118 -39.19 -29.16 0.32
CA ALA A 118 -40.56 -29.33 -0.14
C ALA A 118 -41.43 -29.72 1.05
N ALA A 119 -42.57 -29.06 1.24
CA ALA A 119 -43.53 -29.33 2.30
C ALA A 119 -44.93 -29.59 1.75
N ALA A 120 -45.60 -30.61 2.27
CA ALA A 120 -46.98 -30.96 1.95
C ALA A 120 -47.82 -31.03 3.24
N LEU A 121 -49.05 -30.51 3.19
CA LEU A 121 -50.00 -30.60 4.31
C LEU A 121 -50.99 -31.75 4.05
N ILE A 122 -50.93 -32.79 4.86
CA ILE A 122 -51.78 -33.99 4.75
C ILE A 122 -52.47 -34.19 6.09
N ASP A 123 -53.80 -34.19 6.10
CA ASP A 123 -54.63 -34.34 7.30
C ASP A 123 -54.22 -33.42 8.47
N GLY A 124 -53.85 -32.18 8.14
CA GLY A 124 -53.43 -31.16 9.11
C GLY A 124 -51.99 -31.31 9.63
N THR A 125 -51.25 -32.33 9.19
CA THR A 125 -49.84 -32.56 9.54
C THR A 125 -48.93 -32.17 8.37
N SER A 126 -47.83 -31.47 8.65
CA SER A 126 -46.86 -31.05 7.64
C SER A 126 -45.77 -32.11 7.49
N TYR A 127 -45.58 -32.59 6.27
CA TYR A 127 -44.52 -33.54 5.90
C TYR A 127 -43.52 -32.84 5.00
N GLN A 128 -42.24 -33.16 5.15
CA GLN A 128 -41.16 -32.48 4.43
C GLN A 128 -40.20 -33.49 3.78
N ALA A 129 -39.67 -33.10 2.63
CA ALA A 129 -38.51 -33.72 2.02
C ALA A 129 -37.47 -32.63 1.72
N THR A 130 -36.20 -32.97 1.90
CA THR A 130 -35.08 -32.04 1.71
C THR A 130 -34.14 -32.52 0.61
N ALA A 131 -33.57 -31.55 -0.10
CA ALA A 131 -32.45 -31.74 -1.00
C ALA A 131 -31.37 -30.70 -0.66
N GLU A 132 -30.11 -31.10 -0.70
CA GLU A 132 -28.97 -30.22 -0.43
C GLU A 132 -28.22 -29.93 -1.74
N ALA A 133 -28.08 -28.65 -2.07
CA ALA A 133 -27.24 -28.18 -3.16
C ALA A 133 -25.95 -27.58 -2.60
N THR A 134 -24.82 -27.85 -3.24
CA THR A 134 -23.60 -27.03 -3.05
C THR A 134 -23.40 -26.22 -4.31
N VAL A 135 -23.52 -24.90 -4.18
CA VAL A 135 -23.30 -23.93 -5.24
C VAL A 135 -21.81 -23.56 -5.25
N TYR A 136 -21.17 -23.56 -6.42
CA TYR A 136 -19.80 -23.09 -6.63
C TYR A 136 -19.77 -21.92 -7.64
N PRO A 137 -18.80 -20.99 -7.52
CA PRO A 137 -18.78 -19.78 -8.34
C PRO A 137 -18.41 -20.07 -9.80
N LEU A 138 -18.75 -19.15 -10.70
CA LEU A 138 -18.27 -19.13 -12.08
C LEU A 138 -17.00 -18.30 -12.13
N LEU A 139 -15.87 -18.98 -11.94
CA LEU A 139 -14.56 -18.35 -12.04
C LEU A 139 -14.16 -18.15 -13.49
N TYR A 140 -13.85 -16.90 -13.85
CA TYR A 140 -13.27 -16.56 -15.13
C TYR A 140 -11.74 -16.73 -15.06
N PRO A 141 -11.14 -17.52 -15.96
CA PRO A 141 -9.70 -17.68 -16.01
C PRO A 141 -8.98 -16.36 -16.17
N THR A 142 -7.83 -16.23 -15.50
CA THR A 142 -6.97 -15.05 -15.63
C THR A 142 -5.57 -15.45 -16.05
N MET A 143 -4.89 -14.49 -16.68
CA MET A 143 -3.52 -14.64 -17.15
C MET A 143 -2.77 -13.34 -16.90
N ILE A 144 -1.60 -13.47 -16.28
CA ILE A 144 -0.67 -12.36 -16.07
C ILE A 144 0.63 -12.64 -16.81
N THR A 145 1.16 -11.60 -17.43
CA THR A 145 2.49 -11.63 -18.04
C THR A 145 3.33 -10.54 -17.39
N VAL A 146 4.61 -10.81 -17.16
CA VAL A 146 5.52 -9.88 -16.50
C VAL A 146 6.72 -9.59 -17.39
N GLU A 147 7.15 -8.34 -17.36
CA GLU A 147 8.34 -7.84 -18.04
C GLU A 147 9.16 -6.94 -17.11
N LYS A 148 10.43 -6.79 -17.44
CA LYS A 148 11.39 -5.94 -16.74
C LYS A 148 12.14 -5.08 -17.74
N GLU A 149 12.54 -3.90 -17.31
CA GLU A 149 13.32 -2.99 -18.14
C GLU A 149 14.77 -3.45 -18.28
N ARG A 150 15.38 -3.91 -17.19
CA ARG A 150 16.80 -4.28 -17.14
C ARG A 150 17.01 -5.74 -16.72
N GLU A 151 17.93 -6.42 -17.41
CA GLU A 151 18.38 -7.79 -17.06
C GLU A 151 19.36 -7.81 -15.88
N ARG A 152 20.05 -6.70 -15.66
CA ARG A 152 21.05 -6.53 -14.63
C ARG A 152 21.00 -5.11 -14.09
N ILE A 153 21.09 -4.98 -12.77
CA ILE A 153 21.18 -3.71 -12.05
C ILE A 153 22.29 -3.77 -11.00
N ILE A 154 22.78 -2.61 -10.59
CA ILE A 154 23.53 -2.43 -9.35
C ILE A 154 22.51 -2.17 -8.23
N SER A 155 22.78 -2.63 -7.01
CA SER A 155 21.99 -2.24 -5.84
C SER A 155 21.85 -0.73 -5.81
N GLY A 156 20.67 -0.22 -5.45
CA GLY A 156 20.39 1.21 -5.50
C GLY A 156 19.87 1.74 -6.84
N GLU A 157 20.04 1.00 -7.94
CA GLU A 157 19.33 1.33 -9.18
C GLU A 157 17.87 0.87 -9.14
N VAL A 158 16.98 1.69 -9.70
CA VAL A 158 15.58 1.27 -9.90
C VAL A 158 15.42 0.41 -11.16
N ASN A 159 14.78 -0.76 -11.04
CA ASN A 159 14.34 -1.55 -12.18
C ASN A 159 12.81 -1.42 -12.35
N MET A 160 12.35 -0.89 -13.49
CA MET A 160 10.92 -0.82 -13.76
C MET A 160 10.38 -2.18 -14.17
N LEU A 161 9.44 -2.69 -13.38
CA LEU A 161 8.72 -3.93 -13.63
C LEU A 161 7.31 -3.62 -14.11
N ARG A 162 6.80 -4.45 -15.01
CA ARG A 162 5.44 -4.32 -15.52
C ARG A 162 4.74 -5.67 -15.54
N ALA A 163 3.53 -5.69 -15.00
CA ALA A 163 2.58 -6.78 -15.15
C ALA A 163 1.45 -6.36 -16.09
N GLN A 164 1.05 -7.28 -16.95
CA GLN A 164 -0.07 -7.13 -17.87
C GLN A 164 -1.06 -8.26 -17.60
N LEU A 165 -2.23 -7.90 -17.09
CA LEU A 165 -3.27 -8.80 -16.61
C LEU A 165 -4.44 -8.87 -17.60
N TYR A 166 -4.90 -10.10 -17.83
CA TYR A 166 -6.03 -10.42 -18.69
C TYR A 166 -7.00 -11.34 -17.97
N ALA A 167 -8.28 -11.22 -18.32
CA ALA A 167 -9.31 -12.17 -17.96
C ALA A 167 -10.02 -12.69 -19.21
N GLU A 168 -10.37 -13.96 -19.19
CA GLU A 168 -11.19 -14.56 -20.25
C GLU A 168 -12.62 -14.01 -20.15
N GLN A 169 -13.14 -13.48 -21.25
CA GLN A 169 -14.52 -12.99 -21.34
C GLN A 169 -15.16 -13.57 -22.60
N GLY A 170 -15.90 -14.66 -22.43
CA GLY A 170 -16.48 -15.39 -23.56
C GLY A 170 -15.40 -16.16 -24.32
N SER A 171 -15.03 -15.70 -25.52
CA SER A 171 -13.97 -16.31 -26.34
C SER A 171 -12.71 -15.46 -26.45
N ASP A 172 -12.71 -14.27 -25.86
CA ASP A 172 -11.63 -13.28 -25.99
C ASP A 172 -10.94 -13.07 -24.64
N TRP A 173 -9.64 -12.79 -24.69
CA TRP A 173 -8.87 -12.33 -23.52
C TRP A 173 -8.86 -10.81 -23.51
N LEU A 174 -9.48 -10.22 -22.50
CA LEU A 174 -9.58 -8.77 -22.36
C LEU A 174 -8.72 -8.29 -21.18
N PRO A 175 -8.09 -7.10 -21.30
CA PRO A 175 -7.31 -6.55 -20.20
C PRO A 175 -8.18 -6.30 -18.96
N LEU A 176 -7.67 -6.67 -17.80
CA LEU A 176 -8.36 -6.47 -16.53
C LEU A 176 -7.79 -5.25 -15.82
N GLY A 177 -8.52 -4.14 -15.82
CA GLY A 177 -8.11 -2.89 -15.18
C GLY A 177 -8.69 -2.69 -13.79
N GLY A 178 -7.99 -1.91 -12.95
CA GLY A 178 -8.36 -1.65 -11.56
C GLY A 178 -8.13 -2.82 -10.61
N ALA A 179 -7.54 -3.91 -11.09
CA ALA A 179 -7.21 -5.09 -10.29
C ALA A 179 -5.85 -4.90 -9.57
N PRO A 180 -5.76 -5.25 -8.27
CA PRO A 180 -4.51 -5.24 -7.53
C PRO A 180 -3.60 -6.38 -7.97
N VAL A 181 -2.29 -6.15 -7.97
CA VAL A 181 -1.25 -7.14 -8.22
C VAL A 181 -0.26 -7.04 -7.07
N VAL A 182 -0.10 -8.13 -6.33
CA VAL A 182 0.87 -8.28 -5.24
C VAL A 182 2.17 -8.80 -5.84
N TRP A 183 3.28 -8.17 -5.48
CA TRP A 183 4.62 -8.51 -5.94
C TRP A 183 5.46 -9.01 -4.77
N HIS A 184 5.97 -10.22 -4.91
CA HIS A 184 6.88 -10.83 -3.95
C HIS A 184 8.29 -10.89 -4.56
N PHE A 185 9.28 -10.44 -3.80
CA PHE A 185 10.68 -10.40 -4.24
C PHE A 185 11.53 -11.33 -3.40
N PHE A 186 12.32 -12.18 -4.07
CA PHE A 186 13.14 -13.19 -3.41
C PHE A 186 14.59 -13.09 -3.82
N VAL A 187 15.48 -13.29 -2.84
CA VAL A 187 16.90 -13.58 -3.04
C VAL A 187 17.17 -14.97 -2.48
N GLY A 188 17.48 -15.92 -3.36
CA GLY A 188 17.48 -17.33 -2.99
C GLY A 188 16.07 -17.78 -2.58
N ASP A 189 15.95 -18.34 -1.36
CA ASP A 189 14.67 -18.77 -0.78
C ASP A 189 14.06 -17.73 0.18
N ALA A 190 14.76 -16.63 0.44
CA ALA A 190 14.31 -15.59 1.36
C ALA A 190 13.51 -14.52 0.61
N GLU A 191 12.31 -14.22 1.10
CA GLU A 191 11.54 -13.06 0.67
C GLU A 191 12.15 -11.80 1.29
N ILE A 192 12.55 -10.86 0.44
CA ILE A 192 13.20 -9.60 0.84
C ILE A 192 12.23 -8.43 0.88
N MET A 193 11.14 -8.50 0.10
CA MET A 193 10.19 -7.40 -0.04
C MET A 193 8.86 -7.90 -0.60
N GLU A 194 7.77 -7.28 -0.11
CA GLU A 194 6.44 -7.34 -0.70
C GLU A 194 6.00 -5.92 -1.09
N ARG A 195 5.35 -5.78 -2.25
CA ARG A 195 4.79 -4.52 -2.76
C ARG A 195 3.47 -4.78 -3.47
N GLU A 196 2.64 -3.76 -3.55
CA GLU A 196 1.39 -3.80 -4.31
C GLU A 196 1.40 -2.78 -5.44
N SER A 197 0.69 -3.10 -6.52
CA SER A 197 0.43 -2.19 -7.63
C SER A 197 -0.98 -2.44 -8.16
N THR A 198 -1.54 -1.47 -8.89
CA THR A 198 -2.88 -1.60 -9.47
C THR A 198 -2.80 -1.44 -10.98
N THR A 199 -3.52 -2.30 -11.68
CA THR A 199 -3.61 -2.24 -13.15
C THR A 199 -4.39 -1.01 -13.62
N ASP A 200 -3.91 -0.36 -14.69
CA ASP A 200 -4.61 0.71 -15.40
C ASP A 200 -5.77 0.16 -16.25
N SER A 201 -6.47 1.05 -16.98
CA SER A 201 -7.58 0.65 -17.86
C SER A 201 -7.18 -0.27 -19.02
N ARG A 202 -5.89 -0.42 -19.29
CA ARG A 202 -5.32 -1.34 -20.28
C ARG A 202 -4.80 -2.61 -19.62
N GLY A 203 -5.08 -2.86 -18.34
CA GLY A 203 -4.63 -4.02 -17.59
C GLY A 203 -3.15 -4.00 -17.23
N ILE A 204 -2.51 -2.82 -17.21
CA ILE A 204 -1.08 -2.68 -16.96
C ILE A 204 -0.84 -2.17 -15.54
N ALA A 205 -0.11 -2.95 -14.74
CA ALA A 205 0.45 -2.47 -13.48
C ALA A 205 1.96 -2.25 -13.66
N THR A 206 2.46 -1.10 -13.21
CA THR A 206 3.89 -0.77 -13.24
C THR A 206 4.38 -0.62 -11.80
N LEU A 207 5.53 -1.22 -11.49
CA LEU A 207 6.13 -1.19 -10.16
C LEU A 207 7.64 -0.87 -10.28
N PRO A 208 8.14 0.22 -9.69
CA PRO A 208 9.57 0.42 -9.51
C PRO A 208 10.10 -0.53 -8.43
N PHE A 209 11.05 -1.39 -8.78
CA PHE A 209 11.81 -2.17 -7.82
C PHE A 209 13.06 -1.37 -7.39
N PHE A 210 13.23 -1.18 -6.09
CA PHE A 210 14.41 -0.56 -5.48
C PHE A 210 14.86 -1.43 -4.31
N TYR A 211 16.15 -1.72 -4.27
CA TYR A 211 16.80 -2.43 -3.16
C TYR A 211 18.27 -2.04 -3.14
N SER A 212 18.71 -1.49 -2.02
CA SER A 212 20.07 -1.05 -1.75
C SER A 212 20.82 -2.07 -0.89
N ASN A 213 22.10 -1.82 -0.61
CA ASN A 213 22.85 -2.55 0.43
C ASN A 213 23.04 -4.05 0.16
N MET A 214 23.11 -4.46 -1.11
CA MET A 214 23.30 -5.86 -1.46
C MET A 214 24.77 -6.27 -1.31
N ASP A 215 25.11 -7.13 -0.34
CA ASP A 215 26.51 -7.56 -0.10
C ASP A 215 27.15 -8.42 -1.22
N ILE A 216 26.33 -9.14 -1.99
CA ILE A 216 26.78 -10.15 -2.94
C ILE A 216 26.00 -10.09 -4.25
N ASN A 217 26.62 -10.54 -5.33
CA ASN A 217 25.89 -10.77 -6.57
C ASN A 217 24.78 -11.80 -6.31
N ALA A 218 23.55 -11.49 -6.68
CA ALA A 218 22.45 -12.45 -6.64
C ALA A 218 21.48 -12.29 -7.80
N THR A 219 20.62 -13.28 -7.93
CA THR A 219 19.45 -13.22 -8.80
C THR A 219 18.25 -12.87 -7.94
N VAL A 220 17.63 -11.73 -8.23
CA VAL A 220 16.34 -11.36 -7.66
C VAL A 220 15.26 -12.03 -8.50
N ARG A 221 14.37 -12.80 -7.85
CA ARG A 221 13.16 -13.35 -8.47
C ARG A 221 11.97 -12.50 -8.03
N ALA A 222 11.26 -11.92 -8.98
CA ALA A 222 10.01 -11.20 -8.72
C ALA A 222 8.84 -12.06 -9.18
N GLU A 223 7.84 -12.23 -8.32
CA GLU A 223 6.60 -12.94 -8.60
C GLU A 223 5.43 -11.96 -8.49
N ALA A 224 4.72 -11.74 -9.59
CA ALA A 224 3.49 -10.97 -9.63
C ALA A 224 2.29 -11.91 -9.48
N VAL A 225 1.42 -11.62 -8.53
CA VAL A 225 0.27 -12.43 -8.15
C VAL A 225 -0.99 -11.58 -8.22
N TYR A 226 -1.95 -12.03 -9.03
CA TYR A 226 -3.33 -11.62 -8.93
C TYR A 226 -4.07 -12.70 -8.12
N GLU A 227 -4.50 -12.36 -6.92
CA GLU A 227 -5.23 -13.30 -6.06
C GLU A 227 -6.62 -13.61 -6.63
N GLN A 228 -7.14 -14.78 -6.24
CA GLN A 228 -8.50 -15.15 -6.57
C GLN A 228 -9.48 -14.10 -6.00
N ASN A 229 -10.34 -13.55 -6.85
CA ASN A 229 -11.34 -12.57 -6.44
C ASN A 229 -12.73 -13.19 -6.57
N LEU A 230 -13.42 -13.32 -5.43
CA LEU A 230 -14.79 -13.81 -5.31
C LEU A 230 -15.74 -12.66 -4.98
N SER A 231 -15.52 -11.49 -5.56
CA SER A 231 -16.31 -10.31 -5.23
C SER A 231 -16.47 -9.39 -6.44
N GLY A 232 -17.62 -8.74 -6.52
CA GLY A 232 -17.98 -7.84 -7.60
C GLY A 232 -18.99 -8.46 -8.54
N GLU A 233 -19.01 -8.04 -9.81
CA GLU A 233 -19.95 -8.61 -10.80
C GLU A 233 -19.48 -9.94 -11.40
N ARG A 234 -18.19 -10.29 -11.20
CA ARG A 234 -17.56 -11.48 -11.76
C ARG A 234 -16.44 -11.95 -10.85
N ASP A 235 -16.35 -13.26 -10.74
CA ASP A 235 -15.29 -13.93 -10.00
C ASP A 235 -14.14 -14.36 -10.90
N TYR A 236 -12.92 -14.32 -10.39
CA TYR A 236 -11.72 -14.63 -11.15
C TYR A 236 -10.85 -15.65 -10.43
N ASP A 237 -10.28 -16.61 -11.17
CA ASP A 237 -9.44 -17.70 -10.63
C ASP A 237 -8.15 -17.22 -9.92
N GLY A 238 -7.70 -16.01 -10.21
CA GLY A 238 -6.35 -15.56 -9.90
C GLY A 238 -5.30 -16.17 -10.83
N CYS A 239 -4.10 -15.59 -10.85
CA CYS A 239 -2.96 -16.09 -11.61
C CYS A 239 -1.65 -15.51 -11.07
N SER A 240 -0.52 -16.14 -11.39
CA SER A 240 0.80 -15.58 -11.11
C SER A 240 1.76 -15.78 -12.27
N ALA A 241 2.76 -14.90 -12.35
CA ALA A 241 3.91 -15.03 -13.24
C ALA A 241 5.16 -14.49 -12.56
N SER A 242 6.31 -15.05 -12.93
CA SER A 242 7.59 -14.64 -12.36
C SER A 242 8.60 -14.25 -13.43
N LEU A 243 9.51 -13.38 -13.03
CA LEU A 243 10.71 -13.01 -13.77
C LEU A 243 11.91 -12.97 -12.83
N SER A 244 13.09 -12.83 -13.40
CA SER A 244 14.31 -12.66 -12.63
C SER A 244 15.28 -11.70 -13.31
N PHE A 245 16.10 -11.01 -12.52
CA PHE A 245 17.22 -10.18 -12.97
C PHE A 245 18.42 -10.34 -12.03
N GLU A 246 19.61 -10.01 -12.54
CA GLU A 246 20.83 -10.00 -11.74
C GLU A 246 20.96 -8.67 -10.98
N MET A 247 21.35 -8.74 -9.71
CA MET A 247 21.67 -7.59 -8.88
C MET A 247 23.10 -7.73 -8.38
N MET A 248 23.87 -6.65 -8.51
CA MET A 248 25.25 -6.57 -8.06
C MET A 248 25.36 -5.71 -6.80
N PRO A 249 26.35 -5.96 -5.93
CA PRO A 249 26.73 -5.01 -4.90
C PRO A 249 27.18 -3.71 -5.55
N GLU A 250 26.77 -2.59 -4.96
CA GLU A 250 27.33 -1.28 -5.26
C GLU A 250 28.80 -1.22 -4.83
N LYS A 251 29.58 -0.37 -5.50
CA LYS A 251 30.98 -0.10 -5.19
C LYS A 251 31.27 1.38 -5.35
N PRO A 252 32.30 1.89 -4.64
CA PRO A 252 32.70 3.28 -4.80
C PRO A 252 32.98 3.62 -6.27
N GLY A 253 32.26 4.63 -6.76
CA GLY A 253 32.38 5.14 -8.12
C GLY A 253 31.47 4.50 -9.16
N ASP A 254 30.59 3.55 -8.77
CA ASP A 254 29.50 3.08 -9.63
C ASP A 254 28.48 4.21 -9.87
N PHE A 255 28.17 5.00 -8.84
CA PHE A 255 27.36 6.22 -8.94
C PHE A 255 28.21 7.48 -8.69
N PRO A 256 28.06 8.55 -9.50
CA PRO A 256 28.74 9.80 -9.23
C PRO A 256 28.02 10.58 -8.11
N VAL A 257 28.78 10.98 -7.10
CA VAL A 257 28.31 11.74 -5.94
C VAL A 257 28.10 13.20 -6.32
N VAL A 258 26.90 13.71 -6.09
CA VAL A 258 26.51 15.11 -6.27
C VAL A 258 26.54 15.83 -4.93
N LEU A 259 27.24 16.96 -4.89
CA LEU A 259 27.42 17.78 -3.69
C LEU A 259 26.52 19.02 -3.77
N ILE A 260 25.52 19.13 -2.89
CA ILE A 260 24.50 20.20 -2.93
C ILE A 260 24.60 21.08 -1.68
N HIS A 261 24.92 22.36 -1.87
CA HIS A 261 25.25 23.26 -0.76
C HIS A 261 24.04 24.00 -0.16
N GLY A 262 24.21 24.56 1.05
CA GLY A 262 23.21 25.40 1.70
C GLY A 262 23.02 26.79 1.06
N TRP A 263 22.12 27.58 1.63
CA TRP A 263 21.66 28.88 1.09
C TRP A 263 22.77 29.88 0.68
N SER A 264 23.92 29.90 1.38
CA SER A 264 25.03 30.84 1.11
C SER A 264 26.30 30.16 0.57
N GLY A 265 26.20 28.88 0.18
CA GLY A 265 27.35 28.05 -0.21
C GLY A 265 28.16 28.58 -1.39
N SER A 266 27.52 29.32 -2.31
CA SER A 266 28.13 29.85 -3.53
C SER A 266 28.91 31.17 -3.36
N ILE A 267 28.90 31.80 -2.18
CA ILE A 267 29.31 33.21 -2.00
C ILE A 267 30.52 33.38 -1.07
N SER A 268 30.89 32.37 -0.27
CA SER A 268 32.01 32.50 0.69
C SER A 268 33.24 31.67 0.28
N ASP A 269 34.22 32.37 -0.30
CA ASP A 269 35.35 31.77 -1.01
C ASP A 269 36.43 31.07 -0.16
N ALA A 270 36.35 31.06 1.17
CA ALA A 270 37.47 30.57 1.99
C ALA A 270 37.12 29.38 2.88
N LEU A 271 36.05 29.47 3.69
CA LEU A 271 35.71 28.41 4.63
C LEU A 271 34.87 27.32 3.96
N ILE A 272 33.83 27.70 3.20
CA ILE A 272 33.01 26.76 2.44
C ILE A 272 33.85 26.14 1.31
N ASN A 273 34.70 26.89 0.61
CA ASN A 273 35.62 26.31 -0.36
C ASN A 273 36.57 25.24 0.23
N TYR A 274 36.95 25.38 1.51
CA TYR A 274 37.72 24.37 2.22
C TYR A 274 36.86 23.15 2.62
N THR A 275 35.60 23.37 3.01
CA THR A 275 34.60 22.35 3.36
C THR A 275 34.46 21.29 2.28
N TRP A 276 34.02 21.68 1.09
CA TRP A 276 33.71 20.73 0.03
C TRP A 276 34.96 20.20 -0.65
N TRP A 277 36.07 20.93 -0.58
CA TRP A 277 37.37 20.39 -0.98
C TRP A 277 37.80 19.22 -0.09
N ASN A 278 37.68 19.33 1.22
CA ASN A 278 38.05 18.24 2.13
C ASN A 278 37.20 17.00 1.88
N LEU A 279 35.87 17.17 1.81
CA LEU A 279 34.96 16.07 1.51
C LEU A 279 35.26 15.46 0.14
N THR A 280 35.42 16.28 -0.91
CA THR A 280 35.76 15.78 -2.25
C THR A 280 37.08 15.00 -2.23
N LYS A 281 38.10 15.48 -1.52
CA LYS A 281 39.38 14.76 -1.41
C LYS A 281 39.24 13.46 -0.66
N LYS A 282 38.41 13.41 0.38
CA LYS A 282 38.12 12.20 1.15
C LYS A 282 37.35 11.18 0.29
N LEU A 283 36.28 11.59 -0.39
CA LEU A 283 35.55 10.77 -1.36
C LEU A 283 36.47 10.19 -2.45
N GLN A 284 37.27 11.03 -3.10
CA GLN A 284 38.23 10.61 -4.13
C GLN A 284 39.30 9.64 -3.60
N ALA A 285 39.78 9.85 -2.36
CA ALA A 285 40.73 8.95 -1.71
C ALA A 285 40.14 7.56 -1.44
N HIS A 286 38.81 7.47 -1.31
CA HIS A 286 38.05 6.25 -1.13
C HIS A 286 37.40 5.74 -2.43
N HIS A 287 37.89 6.19 -3.58
CA HIS A 287 37.51 5.74 -4.93
C HIS A 287 36.11 6.15 -5.42
N PHE A 288 35.41 7.04 -4.70
CA PHE A 288 34.19 7.65 -5.22
C PHE A 288 34.49 8.65 -6.35
N THR A 289 33.55 8.75 -7.28
CA THR A 289 33.56 9.78 -8.32
C THR A 289 32.65 10.92 -7.87
N VAL A 290 33.15 12.15 -7.84
CA VAL A 290 32.32 13.35 -7.59
C VAL A 290 31.93 13.95 -8.94
N LEU A 291 30.65 14.28 -9.13
CA LEU A 291 30.14 14.82 -10.38
C LEU A 291 30.67 16.25 -10.63
N ASP A 292 31.27 16.47 -11.80
CA ASP A 292 31.84 17.76 -12.17
C ASP A 292 30.86 18.68 -12.92
N PHE A 293 30.39 19.76 -12.29
CA PHE A 293 29.56 20.78 -12.96
C PHE A 293 30.35 21.67 -13.94
N ASP A 294 31.66 21.79 -13.77
CA ASP A 294 32.63 22.46 -14.62
C ASP A 294 33.79 21.48 -14.89
N VAL A 295 33.68 20.69 -15.95
CA VAL A 295 34.72 19.69 -16.33
C VAL A 295 36.13 20.28 -16.55
N THR A 296 36.28 21.62 -16.58
CA THR A 296 37.59 22.28 -16.64
C THR A 296 38.27 22.45 -15.28
N LYS A 297 37.55 22.20 -14.18
CA LYS A 297 38.05 22.22 -12.80
C LYS A 297 37.70 20.94 -12.02
N PRO A 298 38.16 19.75 -12.46
CA PRO A 298 37.78 18.49 -11.82
C PRO A 298 38.05 18.46 -10.31
N GLY A 299 37.04 18.07 -9.51
CA GLY A 299 37.16 17.81 -8.08
C GLY A 299 37.00 18.99 -7.12
N ILE A 300 36.54 20.17 -7.56
CA ILE A 300 35.90 21.18 -6.68
C ILE A 300 34.78 21.83 -7.47
N GLN A 301 33.54 21.56 -7.12
CA GLN A 301 32.40 21.92 -7.96
C GLN A 301 31.24 22.38 -7.10
N TRP A 302 30.70 23.54 -7.47
CA TRP A 302 29.60 24.18 -6.76
C TRP A 302 28.41 24.17 -7.68
N LEU A 303 27.31 23.64 -7.19
CA LEU A 303 26.02 23.91 -7.79
C LEU A 303 25.60 25.35 -7.44
N THR A 304 26.06 26.33 -8.21
CA THR A 304 25.64 27.73 -8.02
C THR A 304 24.15 27.86 -8.31
N TYR A 305 23.36 28.10 -7.25
CA TYR A 305 21.95 28.45 -7.44
C TYR A 305 21.84 29.73 -8.27
N GLN A 306 21.17 29.64 -9.42
CA GLN A 306 20.44 30.78 -9.94
C GLN A 306 19.13 30.93 -9.15
N PRO A 307 18.59 32.15 -9.01
CA PRO A 307 19.15 33.43 -9.44
C PRO A 307 20.02 34.13 -8.41
N GLU A 308 20.69 35.20 -8.85
CA GLU A 308 21.40 36.13 -7.97
C GLU A 308 20.44 36.74 -6.91
N TRP A 309 20.98 37.09 -5.74
CA TRP A 309 20.35 37.49 -4.45
C TRP A 309 19.04 38.31 -4.43
N PHE A 310 18.60 38.89 -5.54
CA PHE A 310 17.48 39.84 -5.60
C PHE A 310 16.21 39.27 -6.23
N GLU A 311 16.24 38.03 -6.72
CA GLU A 311 15.04 37.37 -7.25
C GLU A 311 14.48 36.38 -6.22
N GLU A 312 13.25 36.63 -5.77
CA GLU A 312 12.54 35.82 -4.78
C GLU A 312 12.08 34.49 -5.41
N HIS A 313 12.76 33.39 -5.12
CA HIS A 313 12.35 32.06 -5.54
C HIS A 313 12.21 31.10 -4.37
N HIS A 314 11.25 30.18 -4.49
CA HIS A 314 10.97 29.15 -3.51
C HIS A 314 11.84 27.90 -3.78
N ILE A 315 12.05 27.06 -2.76
CA ILE A 315 12.86 25.83 -2.87
C ILE A 315 12.45 24.93 -4.06
N PRO A 316 11.16 24.73 -4.39
CA PRO A 316 10.74 23.96 -5.57
C PRO A 316 11.34 24.45 -6.89
N TRP A 317 11.34 25.76 -7.12
CA TRP A 317 11.88 26.35 -8.34
C TRP A 317 13.40 26.16 -8.41
N ILE A 318 14.08 26.27 -7.27
CA ILE A 318 15.53 26.04 -7.18
C ILE A 318 15.85 24.57 -7.52
N ALA A 319 15.07 23.63 -7.00
CA ALA A 319 15.20 22.21 -7.30
C ALA A 319 15.08 21.91 -8.81
N ALA A 320 14.22 22.63 -9.54
CA ALA A 320 14.13 22.52 -10.99
C ALA A 320 15.45 22.90 -11.68
N ARG A 321 16.07 24.03 -11.28
CA ARG A 321 17.37 24.46 -11.84
C ARG A 321 18.47 23.45 -11.49
N VAL A 322 18.44 22.90 -10.28
CA VAL A 322 19.38 21.86 -9.85
C VAL A 322 19.26 20.60 -10.73
N CYS A 323 18.04 20.19 -11.08
CA CYS A 323 17.82 19.05 -11.99
C CYS A 323 18.48 19.29 -13.34
N GLU A 324 18.30 20.47 -13.93
CA GLU A 324 18.92 20.85 -15.21
C GLU A 324 20.45 20.80 -15.13
N ASP A 325 21.02 21.42 -14.08
CA ASP A 325 22.47 21.47 -13.88
C ASP A 325 23.06 20.06 -13.70
N ILE A 326 22.39 19.17 -12.96
CA ILE A 326 22.84 17.78 -12.77
C ILE A 326 22.83 17.04 -14.11
N GLN A 327 21.76 17.16 -14.89
CA GLN A 327 21.65 16.49 -16.18
C GLN A 327 22.71 16.99 -17.17
N GLU A 328 22.97 18.30 -17.20
CA GLU A 328 24.05 18.86 -18.01
C GLU A 328 25.41 18.33 -17.55
N ALA A 329 25.66 18.34 -16.24
CA ALA A 329 26.90 17.83 -15.65
C ALA A 329 27.13 16.35 -15.96
N LEU A 330 26.09 15.50 -15.86
CA LEU A 330 26.16 14.09 -16.22
C LEU A 330 26.63 13.92 -17.67
N VAL A 331 25.99 14.62 -18.61
CA VAL A 331 26.35 14.56 -20.04
C VAL A 331 27.78 15.08 -20.27
N MET A 332 28.17 16.18 -19.63
CA MET A 332 29.53 16.72 -19.74
C MET A 332 30.60 15.75 -19.23
N ASN A 333 30.27 14.95 -18.22
CA ASN A 333 31.14 13.91 -17.67
C ASN A 333 31.06 12.57 -18.40
N GLY A 334 30.26 12.48 -19.47
CA GLY A 334 30.15 11.28 -20.30
C GLY A 334 29.16 10.23 -19.77
N TYR A 335 28.34 10.58 -18.79
CA TYR A 335 27.23 9.76 -18.30
C TYR A 335 25.96 9.99 -19.13
N PRO A 336 25.02 9.03 -19.16
CA PRO A 336 23.67 9.31 -19.64
C PRO A 336 22.96 10.27 -18.68
N PRO A 337 22.01 11.10 -19.17
CA PRO A 337 21.33 12.09 -18.33
C PRO A 337 20.46 11.48 -17.22
N ASN A 338 20.11 10.19 -17.34
CA ASN A 338 19.36 9.42 -16.36
C ASN A 338 20.25 8.47 -15.52
N GLN A 339 21.56 8.70 -15.47
CA GLN A 339 22.50 7.95 -14.63
C GLN A 339 22.11 8.04 -13.16
N THR A 340 22.05 6.90 -12.46
CA THR A 340 21.87 6.87 -11.00
C THR A 340 23.00 7.63 -10.30
N ILE A 341 22.66 8.44 -9.29
CA ILE A 341 23.56 9.33 -8.55
C ILE A 341 23.30 9.21 -7.04
N ASP A 342 24.31 9.58 -6.26
CA ASP A 342 24.19 9.79 -4.82
C ASP A 342 24.23 11.28 -4.51
N ILE A 343 23.57 11.70 -3.44
CA ILE A 343 23.54 13.09 -3.05
C ILE A 343 24.05 13.26 -1.63
N VAL A 344 25.08 14.09 -1.47
CA VAL A 344 25.47 14.65 -0.17
C VAL A 344 25.09 16.12 -0.15
N ALA A 345 24.18 16.46 0.75
CA ALA A 345 23.60 17.78 0.82
C ALA A 345 23.78 18.43 2.19
N HIS A 346 23.93 19.75 2.20
CA HIS A 346 24.09 20.53 3.43
C HIS A 346 22.99 21.59 3.56
N SER A 347 22.44 21.73 4.78
CA SER A 347 21.52 22.81 5.11
C SER A 347 20.33 22.83 4.14
N MET A 348 19.99 23.99 3.56
CA MET A 348 18.95 24.14 2.52
C MET A 348 19.12 23.17 1.34
N GLY A 349 20.36 22.79 0.98
CA GLY A 349 20.62 21.85 -0.11
C GLY A 349 19.94 20.49 0.12
N GLY A 350 19.80 20.06 1.37
CA GLY A 350 19.08 18.82 1.68
C GLY A 350 17.59 18.92 1.42
N LEU A 351 16.98 20.10 1.62
CA LEU A 351 15.56 20.33 1.27
C LEU A 351 15.34 20.37 -0.24
N VAL A 352 16.28 20.96 -0.99
CA VAL A 352 16.29 20.95 -2.46
C VAL A 352 16.35 19.50 -2.96
N SER A 353 17.30 18.72 -2.45
CA SER A 353 17.51 17.32 -2.81
C SER A 353 16.29 16.46 -2.45
N ARG A 354 15.73 16.68 -1.27
CA ARG A 354 14.52 15.98 -0.80
C ARG A 354 13.33 16.30 -1.69
N PHE A 355 13.18 17.54 -2.12
CA PHE A 355 12.13 17.93 -3.07
C PHE A 355 12.27 17.17 -4.39
N MET A 356 13.48 17.05 -4.94
CA MET A 356 13.75 16.27 -6.15
C MET A 356 13.38 14.79 -5.95
N ALA A 357 13.83 14.18 -4.85
CA ALA A 357 13.56 12.78 -4.52
C ALA A 357 12.07 12.46 -4.34
N GLU A 358 11.27 13.38 -3.81
CA GLU A 358 9.87 13.09 -3.43
C GLU A 358 8.83 13.67 -4.41
N GLN A 359 9.19 14.69 -5.19
CA GLN A 359 8.25 15.43 -6.05
C GLN A 359 8.65 15.33 -7.53
N TYR A 360 9.08 14.15 -7.96
CA TYR A 360 9.38 13.89 -9.38
C TYR A 360 8.19 14.16 -10.28
N GLY A 361 8.44 14.85 -11.39
CA GLY A 361 7.39 15.32 -12.31
C GLY A 361 6.61 16.53 -11.81
N ALA A 362 7.00 17.14 -10.68
CA ALA A 362 6.39 18.39 -10.24
C ALA A 362 6.71 19.54 -11.20
N ASP A 363 5.73 20.41 -11.32
CA ASP A 363 5.76 21.64 -12.09
C ASP A 363 5.78 22.82 -11.11
N THR A 364 6.78 23.69 -11.24
CA THR A 364 7.27 24.58 -10.17
C THR A 364 7.45 26.04 -10.59
N ASP A 365 6.95 26.43 -11.77
CA ASP A 365 7.03 27.81 -12.27
C ASP A 365 6.48 28.87 -11.31
N TYR A 366 5.46 28.51 -10.53
CA TYR A 366 4.69 29.45 -9.72
C TYR A 366 4.45 28.96 -8.29
N TRP A 367 4.28 29.95 -7.39
CA TRP A 367 3.99 29.72 -5.98
C TRP A 367 2.61 30.23 -5.56
N ASN A 368 1.83 29.39 -4.88
CA ASN A 368 0.52 29.71 -4.35
C ASN A 368 0.63 30.33 -2.94
N LYS A 369 0.74 31.66 -2.90
CA LYS A 369 0.76 32.44 -1.65
C LYS A 369 -0.50 32.30 -0.79
N SER A 370 -1.59 31.75 -1.32
CA SER A 370 -2.86 31.53 -0.61
C SER A 370 -3.15 30.05 -0.33
N TRP A 371 -2.13 29.19 -0.38
CA TRP A 371 -2.27 27.77 -0.05
C TRP A 371 -2.85 27.58 1.36
N ASN A 372 -3.86 26.73 1.47
CA ASN A 372 -4.66 26.54 2.67
C ASN A 372 -4.57 25.11 3.25
N GLY A 373 -3.55 24.35 2.84
CA GLY A 373 -3.38 22.95 3.22
C GLY A 373 -3.95 21.92 2.23
N THR A 374 -4.64 22.34 1.17
CA THR A 374 -5.17 21.42 0.13
C THR A 374 -4.36 21.51 -1.15
N GLY A 375 -3.99 20.37 -1.73
CA GLY A 375 -3.12 20.31 -2.92
C GLY A 375 -1.67 20.70 -2.58
N LYS A 376 -0.91 21.16 -3.57
CA LYS A 376 0.49 21.59 -3.39
C LYS A 376 0.62 23.12 -3.46
N PRO A 377 1.57 23.73 -2.76
CA PRO A 377 1.81 25.16 -2.82
C PRO A 377 2.60 25.59 -4.06
N TRP A 378 3.21 24.66 -4.80
CA TRP A 378 3.82 24.88 -6.13
C TRP A 378 2.89 24.38 -7.24
N TYR A 379 3.00 24.99 -8.42
CA TYR A 379 2.31 24.64 -9.66
C TYR A 379 3.03 25.31 -10.85
N GLY A 380 2.69 24.95 -12.08
CA GLY A 380 3.16 25.72 -13.23
C GLY A 380 2.33 25.60 -14.48
N ASP A 381 3.00 25.64 -15.63
CA ASP A 381 2.40 25.80 -16.95
C ASP A 381 1.92 24.51 -17.62
N GLY A 382 2.16 23.35 -16.99
CA GLY A 382 1.78 22.03 -17.46
C GLY A 382 2.94 21.16 -17.92
N ASP A 383 4.15 21.71 -18.02
CA ASP A 383 5.38 20.96 -18.28
C ASP A 383 6.12 20.64 -16.97
N ALA A 384 6.62 19.42 -16.83
CA ALA A 384 7.28 18.99 -15.59
C ALA A 384 8.71 19.55 -15.50
N ASP A 385 9.01 20.20 -14.38
CA ASP A 385 10.30 20.82 -14.07
C ASP A 385 11.26 19.87 -13.34
N ILE A 386 10.73 19.06 -12.43
CA ILE A 386 11.54 18.13 -11.63
C ILE A 386 11.77 16.85 -12.42
N THR A 387 12.94 16.76 -13.03
CA THR A 387 13.32 15.69 -13.96
C THR A 387 14.40 14.74 -13.43
N VAL A 388 15.02 15.07 -12.29
CA VAL A 388 15.82 14.15 -11.47
C VAL A 388 15.00 13.82 -10.24
N GLY A 389 14.91 12.54 -9.86
CA GLY A 389 14.08 12.14 -8.72
C GLY A 389 14.33 10.70 -8.27
N PRO A 390 13.34 10.02 -7.68
CA PRO A 390 13.54 8.77 -6.94
C PRO A 390 13.90 7.57 -7.82
N PHE A 391 13.85 7.72 -9.15
CA PHE A 391 14.31 6.70 -10.08
C PHE A 391 15.78 6.82 -10.45
N GLN A 392 16.42 7.91 -10.00
CA GLN A 392 17.79 8.29 -10.34
C GLN A 392 18.64 8.60 -9.09
N ILE A 393 18.02 8.91 -7.95
CA ILE A 393 18.74 9.14 -6.69
C ILE A 393 18.75 7.82 -5.94
N ASP A 394 19.94 7.35 -5.56
CA ASP A 394 20.09 6.19 -4.67
C ASP A 394 20.11 6.66 -3.21
N ASP A 395 21.21 7.29 -2.82
CA ASP A 395 21.39 7.85 -1.48
C ASP A 395 21.16 9.36 -1.41
N LEU A 396 20.59 9.80 -0.29
CA LEU A 396 20.49 11.21 0.10
C LEU A 396 20.94 11.39 1.55
N ILE A 397 22.17 11.89 1.70
CA ILE A 397 22.74 12.27 3.00
C ILE A 397 22.48 13.76 3.26
N ALA A 398 21.64 14.07 4.24
CA ALA A 398 21.21 15.41 4.61
C ALA A 398 21.90 15.88 5.90
N VAL A 399 22.92 16.73 5.77
CA VAL A 399 23.72 17.25 6.89
C VAL A 399 23.25 18.63 7.33
N GLY A 400 22.83 18.77 8.59
CA GLY A 400 22.33 20.03 9.15
C GLY A 400 21.09 20.57 8.40
N THR A 401 20.36 19.72 7.70
CA THR A 401 19.21 20.11 6.88
C THR A 401 17.98 20.42 7.74
N PRO A 402 17.28 21.54 7.50
CA PRO A 402 16.09 21.87 8.27
C PRO A 402 14.83 21.15 7.73
N CYS A 403 14.78 19.81 7.77
CA CYS A 403 13.60 19.04 7.32
C CYS A 403 12.35 19.33 8.17
N HIS A 404 12.54 19.58 9.47
CA HIS A 404 11.49 20.05 10.38
C HIS A 404 11.42 21.57 10.46
N GLY A 405 12.29 22.26 9.73
CA GLY A 405 12.38 23.70 9.66
C GLY A 405 13.25 24.32 10.75
N VAL A 406 13.15 25.65 10.81
CA VAL A 406 13.79 26.50 11.81
C VAL A 406 12.75 27.38 12.52
N PRO A 407 12.98 27.79 13.78
CA PRO A 407 12.10 28.69 14.50
C PRO A 407 11.85 30.03 13.79
N PRO A 408 10.64 30.61 13.90
CA PRO A 408 10.37 31.93 13.36
C PRO A 408 11.10 33.04 14.16
N ASN A 409 11.34 34.19 13.52
CA ASN A 409 11.88 35.41 14.15
C ASN A 409 13.29 35.29 14.76
N ILE A 410 14.16 34.48 14.19
CA ILE A 410 15.56 34.41 14.66
C ILE A 410 16.21 35.79 14.46
N ASN A 411 16.81 36.31 15.53
CA ASN A 411 17.38 37.64 15.51
C ASN A 411 18.66 37.67 14.64
N GLU A 412 18.67 38.44 13.54
CA GLU A 412 19.87 38.58 12.67
C GLU A 412 21.13 39.01 13.45
N SER A 413 20.97 39.83 14.50
CA SER A 413 22.09 40.26 15.33
C SER A 413 22.60 39.16 16.27
N PHE A 414 21.76 38.15 16.57
CA PHE A 414 22.13 36.93 17.31
C PHE A 414 22.85 35.94 16.39
N LEU A 415 22.34 35.71 15.18
CA LEU A 415 23.01 34.92 14.15
C LEU A 415 24.40 35.47 13.83
N ARG A 416 24.56 36.78 13.63
CA ARG A 416 25.87 37.43 13.43
C ARG A 416 26.84 37.27 14.60
N LYS A 417 26.36 37.01 15.82
CA LYS A 417 27.20 36.80 17.01
C LYS A 417 27.67 35.36 17.14
N ILE A 418 26.84 34.40 16.72
CA ILE A 418 27.12 32.96 16.81
C ILE A 418 27.88 32.51 15.55
N ILE A 419 27.43 32.95 14.38
CA ILE A 419 28.03 32.68 13.07
C ILE A 419 28.44 34.02 12.45
N LYS A 420 29.71 34.39 12.66
CA LYS A 420 30.26 35.73 12.33
C LYS A 420 30.15 36.16 10.85
N TYR A 421 29.73 35.25 9.96
CA TYR A 421 29.77 35.41 8.51
C TYR A 421 28.40 35.42 7.83
N ALA A 422 27.30 35.23 8.57
CA ALA A 422 26.01 35.01 7.93
C ALA A 422 25.08 36.25 7.96
N TYR A 423 24.62 36.66 6.79
CA TYR A 423 23.56 37.66 6.59
C TYR A 423 22.30 36.92 6.12
N PHE A 424 21.24 36.94 6.92
CA PHE A 424 19.97 36.24 6.65
C PHE A 424 18.85 37.25 6.37
N PRO A 425 18.63 37.69 5.10
CA PRO A 425 17.46 38.49 4.77
C PRO A 425 16.16 37.66 4.84
N TRP A 426 15.36 37.90 5.89
CA TRP A 426 14.08 37.22 6.18
C TRP A 426 12.97 37.38 5.13
N TRP A 427 13.15 38.29 4.17
CA TRP A 427 12.18 38.57 3.11
C TRP A 427 12.36 37.68 1.87
N SER A 428 13.40 36.85 1.83
CA SER A 428 13.64 35.93 0.71
C SER A 428 12.73 34.69 0.76
N GLY A 429 12.25 34.26 -0.42
CA GLY A 429 11.31 33.13 -0.55
C GLY A 429 11.84 31.82 0.05
N GLN A 430 13.14 31.55 -0.08
CA GLN A 430 13.78 30.35 0.45
C GLN A 430 13.76 30.28 1.98
N VAL A 431 13.96 31.43 2.66
CA VAL A 431 13.91 31.46 4.13
C VAL A 431 12.51 31.19 4.63
N ALA A 432 11.49 31.75 3.96
CA ALA A 432 10.10 31.51 4.33
C ALA A 432 9.70 30.03 4.20
N ASP A 433 10.29 29.30 3.25
CA ASP A 433 10.05 27.86 3.07
C ASP A 433 10.67 27.00 4.18
N MET A 434 11.72 27.47 4.85
CA MET A 434 12.43 26.71 5.89
C MET A 434 11.89 26.95 7.30
N VAL A 435 10.93 27.86 7.51
CA VAL A 435 10.40 28.17 8.85
C VAL A 435 9.37 27.13 9.29
N TYR A 436 9.30 26.84 10.59
CA TYR A 436 8.28 25.98 11.19
C TYR A 436 6.86 26.28 10.67
N GLY A 437 6.18 25.23 10.23
CA GLY A 437 4.81 25.32 9.72
C GLY A 437 4.67 26.05 8.38
N ALA A 438 5.78 26.30 7.68
CA ALA A 438 5.72 26.85 6.33
C ALA A 438 4.91 25.94 5.39
N PRO A 439 4.21 26.51 4.39
CA PRO A 439 3.50 25.73 3.37
C PRO A 439 4.37 24.66 2.71
N PHE A 440 5.64 24.99 2.41
CA PHE A 440 6.60 24.05 1.83
C PHE A 440 6.79 22.81 2.70
N LEU A 441 7.27 22.97 3.95
CA LEU A 441 7.51 21.85 4.87
C LEU A 441 6.23 21.07 5.17
N SER A 442 5.11 21.78 5.32
CA SER A 442 3.81 21.14 5.56
C SER A 442 3.37 20.26 4.40
N ALA A 443 3.66 20.66 3.15
CA ALA A 443 3.33 19.91 1.95
C ALA A 443 4.31 18.75 1.64
N MET A 444 5.55 18.85 2.15
CA MET A 444 6.55 17.78 2.10
C MET A 444 6.33 16.74 3.20
N GLY A 445 5.85 17.13 4.39
CA GLY A 445 5.76 16.23 5.54
C GLY A 445 7.14 15.76 6.03
N TYR A 446 7.18 14.66 6.77
CA TYR A 446 8.42 14.13 7.39
C TYR A 446 8.75 12.69 7.00
N ARG A 447 7.96 12.11 6.08
CA ARG A 447 8.23 10.78 5.51
C ARG A 447 8.95 10.97 4.18
N GLY A 448 10.04 10.22 4.00
CA GLY A 448 10.69 10.07 2.69
C GLY A 448 9.93 9.09 1.79
N THR A 449 10.44 8.90 0.58
CA THR A 449 10.04 7.79 -0.30
C THR A 449 10.77 6.49 0.09
N ASP A 450 10.29 5.35 -0.42
CA ASP A 450 10.92 4.02 -0.28
C ASP A 450 11.82 3.65 -1.48
N LEU A 451 12.08 4.61 -2.36
CA LEU A 451 12.90 4.46 -3.57
C LEU A 451 14.25 5.20 -3.47
N VAL A 452 14.54 5.78 -2.30
CA VAL A 452 15.75 6.55 -1.98
C VAL A 452 16.10 6.23 -0.54
N ASP A 453 17.38 6.02 -0.26
CA ASP A 453 17.87 5.87 1.10
C ASP A 453 18.26 7.23 1.68
N TYR A 454 17.70 7.51 2.86
CA TYR A 454 17.83 8.81 3.51
C TYR A 454 18.65 8.67 4.77
N TYR A 455 19.64 9.55 4.92
CA TYR A 455 20.50 9.60 6.09
C TYR A 455 20.56 11.02 6.63
N GLY A 456 20.05 11.23 7.84
CA GLY A 456 20.09 12.54 8.51
C GLY A 456 21.36 12.68 9.37
N VAL A 457 21.98 13.86 9.36
CA VAL A 457 23.09 14.18 10.27
C VAL A 457 22.86 15.51 10.96
N GLY A 458 22.79 15.49 12.29
CA GLY A 458 22.56 16.65 13.16
C GLY A 458 23.75 16.95 14.08
N GLY A 459 23.88 18.22 14.47
CA GLY A 459 24.83 18.64 15.50
C GLY A 459 24.14 19.40 16.63
N ASP A 460 24.58 19.18 17.86
CA ASP A 460 24.14 19.90 19.04
C ASP A 460 25.33 20.55 19.76
N ILE A 461 25.40 21.89 19.71
CA ILE A 461 26.42 22.68 20.41
C ILE A 461 25.92 23.32 21.71
N GLY A 462 24.75 22.90 22.20
CA GLY A 462 24.13 23.40 23.43
C GLY A 462 23.53 24.80 23.31
N ILE A 463 23.35 25.32 22.09
CA ILE A 463 22.68 26.60 21.85
C ILE A 463 21.20 26.34 21.60
N ILE A 464 20.34 26.86 22.49
CA ILE A 464 18.90 26.85 22.27
C ILE A 464 18.59 27.82 21.11
N PHE A 465 18.08 27.25 20.03
CA PHE A 465 17.61 27.99 18.86
C PHE A 465 16.09 27.94 18.84
N GLY A 466 15.43 29.11 18.95
CA GLY A 466 13.99 29.20 19.22
C GLY A 466 13.70 29.34 20.72
N ASP A 467 12.60 28.75 21.19
CA ASP A 467 12.11 28.89 22.57
C ASP A 467 12.59 27.75 23.49
N THR A 468 12.69 26.53 22.97
CA THR A 468 13.08 25.32 23.73
C THR A 468 13.82 24.32 22.85
N PRO A 469 14.63 23.42 23.44
CA PRO A 469 15.04 22.18 22.79
C PRO A 469 13.84 21.41 22.20
N VAL A 470 14.10 20.64 21.15
CA VAL A 470 13.10 19.88 20.37
C VAL A 470 13.48 18.41 20.34
N ASP A 471 12.46 17.54 20.28
CA ASP A 471 12.55 16.08 20.17
C ASP A 471 11.70 15.70 18.94
N PHE A 472 12.32 15.78 17.77
CA PHE A 472 11.71 15.45 16.48
C PHE A 472 11.81 13.96 16.15
N ASP A 473 12.84 13.26 16.66
CA ASP A 473 12.98 11.82 16.42
C ASP A 473 12.07 10.95 17.30
N GLY A 474 11.58 11.52 18.41
CA GLY A 474 10.61 10.90 19.31
C GLY A 474 11.23 9.94 20.31
N ASP A 475 12.55 10.00 20.53
CA ASP A 475 13.26 9.15 21.48
C ASP A 475 13.08 9.58 22.96
N GLY A 476 12.51 10.77 23.18
CA GLY A 476 12.26 11.36 24.50
C GLY A 476 13.38 12.25 25.04
N ILE A 477 14.44 12.49 24.27
CA ILE A 477 15.62 13.30 24.62
C ILE A 477 15.65 14.52 23.70
N PRO A 478 15.20 15.70 24.18
CA PRO A 478 15.19 16.87 23.32
C PRO A 478 16.57 17.52 23.22
N HIS A 479 16.98 17.84 21.99
CA HIS A 479 18.26 18.48 21.68
C HIS A 479 18.10 19.95 21.28
N SER A 480 19.22 20.68 21.31
CA SER A 480 19.22 22.12 21.07
C SER A 480 19.43 22.48 19.58
N SER A 481 20.62 22.89 19.16
CA SER A 481 20.90 23.23 17.77
C SER A 481 22.38 23.16 17.45
N ASP A 482 22.69 23.14 16.16
CA ASP A 482 24.02 23.32 15.60
C ASP A 482 24.43 24.81 15.50
N GLY A 483 23.61 25.72 16.05
CA GLY A 483 23.77 27.17 15.98
C GLY A 483 22.96 27.86 14.87
N LEU A 484 22.35 27.11 13.95
CA LEU A 484 21.44 27.64 12.90
C LEU A 484 20.20 26.78 12.68
N VAL A 485 20.29 25.47 12.86
CA VAL A 485 19.23 24.50 12.63
C VAL A 485 19.10 23.66 13.90
N PRO A 486 17.85 23.38 14.37
CA PRO A 486 17.65 22.46 15.48
C PRO A 486 18.33 21.13 15.21
N ALA A 487 18.96 20.55 16.23
CA ALA A 487 19.90 19.45 16.04
C ALA A 487 19.26 18.23 15.36
N GLU A 488 18.02 17.91 15.72
CA GLU A 488 17.24 16.80 15.16
C GLU A 488 16.46 17.16 13.88
N SER A 489 16.50 18.41 13.42
CA SER A 489 15.75 18.83 12.23
C SER A 489 16.04 18.00 10.96
N PRO A 490 17.25 17.44 10.73
CA PRO A 490 17.53 16.60 9.56
C PRO A 490 16.82 15.25 9.53
N TYR A 491 16.31 14.77 10.67
CA TYR A 491 15.64 13.48 10.78
C TYR A 491 14.42 13.38 9.83
N LEU A 492 14.14 12.16 9.35
CA LEU A 492 12.91 11.78 8.67
C LEU A 492 12.35 10.52 9.33
N GLU A 493 11.03 10.40 9.41
CA GLU A 493 10.34 9.33 10.14
C GLU A 493 10.85 7.94 9.74
N GLY A 494 11.45 7.21 10.70
CA GLY A 494 11.92 5.84 10.51
C GLY A 494 13.21 5.69 9.69
N LYS A 495 13.90 6.79 9.37
CA LYS A 495 15.16 6.77 8.62
C LYS A 495 16.37 6.91 9.57
N PRO A 496 17.55 6.39 9.19
CA PRO A 496 18.77 6.55 9.98
C PRO A 496 19.11 8.01 10.28
N PHE A 497 19.59 8.26 11.50
CA PHE A 497 19.95 9.59 11.97
C PHE A 497 21.18 9.54 12.88
N LEU A 498 22.20 10.31 12.53
CA LEU A 498 23.39 10.52 13.34
C LEU A 498 23.31 11.89 14.01
N LEU A 499 23.31 11.89 15.34
CA LEU A 499 23.39 13.11 16.15
C LEU A 499 24.76 13.22 16.83
N LEU A 500 25.41 14.37 16.69
CA LEU A 500 26.69 14.67 17.33
C LEU A 500 26.55 15.80 18.36
N GLU A 501 26.76 15.49 19.64
CA GLU A 501 26.82 16.49 20.70
C GLU A 501 28.25 16.98 20.94
N GLY A 502 28.44 18.30 20.96
CA GLY A 502 29.76 18.87 21.19
C GLY A 502 29.79 20.38 21.31
N LYS A 503 30.70 21.02 20.58
CA LYS A 503 30.95 22.46 20.67
C LYS A 503 31.16 23.07 19.29
N ALA A 504 30.89 24.35 19.18
CA ALA A 504 31.24 25.09 17.98
C ALA A 504 32.75 25.27 17.83
N TRP A 505 33.19 25.42 16.59
CA TRP A 505 34.58 25.75 16.24
C TRP A 505 35.07 27.03 16.96
N PRO A 506 36.31 27.07 17.46
CA PRO A 506 37.38 26.07 17.34
C PRO A 506 37.47 25.08 18.53
N LEU A 507 36.42 24.97 19.36
CA LEU A 507 36.43 24.10 20.54
C LEU A 507 35.84 22.71 20.27
N GLY A 508 35.17 22.55 19.14
CA GLY A 508 34.59 21.32 18.61
C GLY A 508 34.22 21.52 17.14
N GLU A 509 33.55 20.54 16.56
CA GLU A 509 33.27 20.46 15.12
C GLU A 509 31.78 20.18 14.83
N GLU A 510 30.92 20.37 15.84
CA GLU A 510 29.48 20.01 15.80
C GLU A 510 28.57 21.19 15.45
N ASP A 511 29.12 22.36 15.10
CA ASP A 511 28.32 23.49 14.59
C ASP A 511 27.92 23.32 13.12
N HIS A 512 26.91 24.08 12.71
CA HIS A 512 26.23 23.96 11.41
C HIS A 512 27.17 23.86 10.20
N ILE A 513 28.27 24.63 10.20
CA ILE A 513 29.22 24.63 9.07
C ILE A 513 30.27 23.54 9.27
N SER A 514 30.78 23.37 10.48
CA SER A 514 31.86 22.43 10.79
C SER A 514 31.47 20.97 10.56
N LEU A 515 30.20 20.61 10.79
CA LEU A 515 29.64 19.26 10.57
C LEU A 515 30.01 18.71 9.20
N ILE A 516 29.75 19.47 8.13
CA ILE A 516 30.08 19.02 6.76
C ILE A 516 31.52 19.38 6.37
N ALA A 517 32.14 20.37 7.02
CA ALA A 517 33.41 20.93 6.58
C ALA A 517 34.65 20.14 6.99
N ILE A 518 34.67 19.73 8.25
CA ILE A 518 35.89 19.28 8.92
C ILE A 518 35.63 18.12 9.88
N ASN A 519 34.38 17.81 10.19
CA ASN A 519 34.05 16.74 11.12
C ASN A 519 34.31 15.37 10.49
N ASP A 520 35.38 14.71 10.92
CA ASP A 520 35.81 13.42 10.38
C ASP A 520 34.76 12.32 10.59
N GLN A 521 34.01 12.38 11.70
CA GLN A 521 32.96 11.39 11.99
C GLN A 521 31.78 11.52 11.02
N VAL A 522 31.40 12.75 10.66
CA VAL A 522 30.38 12.97 9.62
C VAL A 522 30.87 12.49 8.26
N HIS A 523 32.13 12.74 7.92
CA HIS A 523 32.69 12.27 6.66
C HIS A 523 32.81 10.73 6.60
N ASP A 524 33.18 10.08 7.70
CA ASP A 524 33.21 8.62 7.78
C ASP A 524 31.80 8.04 7.64
N TYR A 525 30.80 8.66 8.27
CA TYR A 525 29.38 8.30 8.12
C TYR A 525 28.89 8.45 6.68
N ILE A 526 29.28 9.52 5.97
CA ILE A 526 28.99 9.70 4.54
C ILE A 526 29.62 8.55 3.72
N LEU A 527 30.89 8.21 3.98
CA LEU A 527 31.57 7.15 3.23
C LEU A 527 30.97 5.76 3.45
N GLU A 528 30.52 5.48 4.67
CA GLU A 528 29.84 4.24 5.05
C GLU A 528 28.52 4.10 4.28
N HIS A 529 27.68 5.14 4.30
CA HIS A 529 26.32 5.06 3.74
C HIS A 529 26.20 5.37 2.25
N LEU A 530 27.31 5.57 1.53
CA LEU A 530 27.33 5.68 0.06
C LEU A 530 27.61 4.34 -0.63
N ILE A 531 27.75 3.25 0.12
CA ILE A 531 28.01 1.89 -0.39
C ILE A 531 27.45 0.78 0.50
N ASP A 532 26.88 1.16 1.65
CA ASP A 532 26.37 0.19 2.62
C ASP A 532 25.19 -0.57 2.03
#